data_AF-A0A1H1X8T8-F1
#
_entry.id   AF-A0A1H1X8T8-F1
#
_cell.length_a   1.000
_cell.length_b   1.000
_cell.length_c   1.000
_cell.angle_alpha   90.00
_cell.angle_beta   90.00
_cell.angle_gamma   90.00
#
_symmetry.space_group_name_H-M   'P 1'
#
loop_
_entity.id
_entity.type
_entity.pdbx_description
1 polymer ?
#
loop_
_entity_poly.entity_id
_entity_poly.type
_entity_poly.pdbx_seq_one_letter_code
_entity_poly.pdbx_strand_id
1 'polypeptide(L)'
;MKAQIEKHKVSGKVYAWTYKDNNRNYPGWNFTVDLKASKSLSELLNLMSDCEWSTKKKITTELPTQAQLNVPNNQNGTAKWKSKPNLTLNCKTSESENHWLIKELNNGIEIQFGKEKLTELQNAINGIPKGNGDFAISDQNEENILYFWWNLEK
;
A
#
# COMPACT_ATOMS: atom_id res chain seq x y z
N MET A 1 -14.21 -18.12 1.34
CA MET A 1 -13.38 -16.90 1.39
C MET A 1 -12.40 -16.77 0.21
N LYS A 2 -11.48 -17.73 0.01
CA LYS A 2 -10.47 -17.67 -1.07
C LYS A 2 -11.02 -17.37 -2.48
N ALA A 3 -12.08 -18.07 -2.91
CA ALA A 3 -12.71 -17.81 -4.20
C ALA A 3 -13.33 -16.40 -4.34
N GLN A 4 -13.76 -15.80 -3.22
CA GLN A 4 -14.28 -14.42 -3.21
C GLN A 4 -13.13 -13.42 -3.37
N ILE A 5 -12.00 -13.63 -2.68
CA ILE A 5 -10.77 -12.83 -2.84
C ILE A 5 -10.28 -12.88 -4.29
N GLU A 6 -10.24 -14.06 -4.90
CA GLU A 6 -9.82 -14.24 -6.30
C GLU A 6 -10.74 -13.48 -7.28
N LYS A 7 -12.05 -13.49 -7.03
CA LYS A 7 -13.04 -12.78 -7.86
C LYS A 7 -13.15 -11.29 -7.55
N HIS A 8 -12.72 -10.84 -6.38
CA HIS A 8 -12.83 -9.44 -5.95
C HIS A 8 -12.06 -8.53 -6.89
N LYS A 9 -12.73 -7.52 -7.44
CA LYS A 9 -12.11 -6.54 -8.33
C LYS A 9 -11.93 -5.24 -7.57
N VAL A 10 -10.67 -4.86 -7.33
CA VAL A 10 -10.37 -3.55 -6.77
C VAL A 10 -10.75 -2.49 -7.78
N SER A 11 -11.62 -1.58 -7.36
CA SER A 11 -12.13 -0.48 -8.18
C SER A 11 -11.58 0.84 -7.68
N GLY A 12 -11.26 1.77 -8.57
CA GLY A 12 -10.63 3.06 -8.22
C GLY A 12 -9.12 3.02 -8.45
N LYS A 13 -8.45 4.09 -8.04
CA LYS A 13 -7.02 4.29 -8.28
C LYS A 13 -6.19 4.00 -7.04
N VAL A 14 -5.13 3.22 -7.25
CA VAL A 14 -4.13 2.88 -6.24
C VAL A 14 -2.79 3.39 -6.73
N TYR A 15 -2.10 4.16 -5.90
CA TYR A 15 -0.81 4.73 -6.24
C TYR A 15 0.26 4.17 -5.32
N ALA A 16 1.37 3.72 -5.91
CA ALA A 16 2.55 3.29 -5.17
C ALA A 16 3.82 3.80 -5.86
N TRP A 17 4.70 4.48 -5.13
CA TRP A 17 5.95 5.00 -5.69
C TRP A 17 7.06 5.03 -4.65
N THR A 18 8.30 5.12 -5.10
CA THR A 18 9.44 5.42 -4.23
C THR A 18 10.30 6.48 -4.91
N TYR A 19 11.04 7.24 -4.12
CA TYR A 19 11.93 8.27 -4.63
C TYR A 19 13.26 7.65 -5.05
N LYS A 20 13.87 8.21 -6.10
CA LYS A 20 15.23 7.89 -6.53
C LYS A 20 16.26 8.85 -5.92
N ASP A 21 15.79 10.06 -5.59
CA ASP A 21 16.59 11.14 -5.03
C ASP A 21 16.14 11.41 -3.58
N ASN A 22 17.09 11.77 -2.70
CA ASN A 22 16.83 12.06 -1.28
C ASN A 22 16.12 10.91 -0.52
N ASN A 23 16.63 9.69 -0.70
CA ASN A 23 16.15 8.50 0.02
C ASN A 23 16.39 8.57 1.53
N ARG A 24 17.18 9.53 2.03
CA ARG A 24 17.38 9.73 3.48
C ARG A 24 16.06 10.03 4.19
N ASN A 25 15.20 10.84 3.59
CA ASN A 25 13.93 11.25 4.21
C ASN A 25 12.79 10.29 3.89
N TYR A 26 12.87 9.61 2.73
CA TYR A 26 11.82 8.70 2.26
C TYR A 26 12.45 7.43 1.65
N PRO A 27 13.11 6.58 2.46
CA PRO A 27 13.81 5.39 1.96
C PRO A 27 12.88 4.30 1.42
N GLY A 28 11.62 4.31 1.84
CA GLY A 28 10.63 3.27 1.55
C GLY A 28 9.71 3.55 0.36
N TRP A 29 8.66 2.74 0.28
CA TRP A 29 7.55 2.94 -0.64
C TRP A 29 6.55 3.94 -0.07
N ASN A 30 5.89 4.67 -0.95
CA ASN A 30 4.85 5.64 -0.65
C ASN A 30 3.56 5.12 -1.27
N PHE A 31 2.45 5.36 -0.59
CA PHE A 31 1.16 4.80 -0.95
C PHE A 31 0.04 5.80 -0.71
N THR A 32 -0.88 5.86 -1.67
CA THR A 32 -2.18 6.52 -1.47
C THR A 32 -3.23 5.94 -2.41
N VAL A 33 -4.50 6.22 -2.13
CA VAL A 33 -5.66 5.68 -2.87
C VAL A 33 -6.75 6.72 -3.00
N ASP A 34 -7.58 6.63 -4.03
CA ASP A 34 -8.83 7.39 -4.08
C ASP A 34 -9.91 6.79 -3.16
N LEU A 35 -11.04 7.49 -3.01
CA LEU A 35 -12.16 7.04 -2.16
C LEU A 35 -12.72 5.67 -2.59
N LYS A 36 -12.75 5.40 -3.90
CA LYS A 36 -13.33 4.15 -4.44
C LYS A 36 -12.39 2.96 -4.16
N ALA A 37 -11.10 3.16 -4.36
CA ALA A 37 -10.04 2.22 -4.07
C ALA A 37 -9.92 1.96 -2.57
N SER A 38 -10.03 3.00 -1.73
CA SER A 38 -10.04 2.82 -0.27
C SER A 38 -11.15 1.86 0.17
N LYS A 39 -12.39 2.08 -0.27
CA LYS A 39 -13.52 1.20 0.04
C LYS A 39 -13.30 -0.22 -0.47
N SER A 40 -12.94 -0.35 -1.76
CA SER A 40 -12.78 -1.64 -2.41
C SER A 40 -11.59 -2.45 -1.88
N LEU A 41 -10.52 -1.77 -1.44
CA LEU A 41 -9.39 -2.40 -0.76
C LEU A 41 -9.73 -2.80 0.66
N SER A 42 -10.49 -1.99 1.40
CA SER A 42 -10.95 -2.37 2.73
C SER A 42 -11.83 -3.63 2.68
N GLU A 43 -12.70 -3.75 1.68
CA GLU A 43 -13.48 -4.98 1.44
C GLU A 43 -12.56 -6.17 1.16
N LEU A 44 -11.55 -6.01 0.30
CA LEU A 44 -10.56 -7.05 0.03
C LEU A 44 -9.82 -7.48 1.30
N LEU A 45 -9.39 -6.53 2.13
CA LEU A 45 -8.66 -6.81 3.36
C LEU A 45 -9.55 -7.50 4.41
N ASN A 46 -10.83 -7.15 4.49
CA ASN A 46 -11.81 -7.89 5.30
C ASN A 46 -11.90 -9.35 4.85
N LEU A 47 -12.06 -9.61 3.54
CA LEU A 47 -12.09 -10.97 3.01
C LEU A 47 -10.79 -11.72 3.32
N MET A 48 -9.63 -11.06 3.24
CA MET A 48 -8.34 -11.67 3.59
C MET A 48 -8.22 -11.96 5.09
N SER A 49 -8.78 -11.11 5.95
CA SER A 49 -8.81 -11.29 7.41
C SER A 49 -9.71 -12.45 7.82
N ASP A 50 -10.86 -12.62 7.17
CA ASP A 50 -11.83 -13.69 7.44
C ASP A 50 -11.41 -15.04 6.85
N CYS A 51 -10.25 -15.12 6.17
CA CYS A 51 -9.74 -16.33 5.56
C CYS A 51 -8.76 -17.03 6.51
N GLU A 52 -9.06 -18.27 6.89
CA GLU A 52 -8.21 -19.09 7.77
C GLU A 52 -6.84 -19.45 7.15
N TRP A 53 -6.74 -19.41 5.82
CA TRP A 53 -5.52 -19.71 5.08
C TRP A 53 -4.85 -18.45 4.55
N SER A 54 -3.55 -18.55 4.30
CA SER A 54 -2.78 -17.51 3.62
C SER A 54 -3.40 -17.17 2.26
N THR A 55 -3.49 -15.88 1.97
CA THR A 55 -4.16 -15.35 0.78
C THR A 55 -3.27 -14.37 0.05
N LYS A 56 -3.44 -14.30 -1.27
CA LYS A 56 -2.67 -13.41 -2.13
C LYS A 56 -3.57 -12.79 -3.17
N LYS A 57 -3.48 -11.48 -3.35
CA LYS A 57 -4.20 -10.75 -4.38
C LYS A 57 -3.29 -9.74 -5.06
N LYS A 58 -3.20 -9.85 -6.39
CA LYS A 58 -2.55 -8.86 -7.24
C LYS A 58 -3.57 -7.82 -7.70
N ILE A 59 -3.19 -6.55 -7.64
CA ILE A 59 -3.98 -5.39 -8.06
C ILE A 59 -3.12 -4.50 -8.94
N THR A 60 -3.77 -3.74 -9.82
CA THR A 60 -3.11 -2.74 -10.67
C THR A 60 -2.88 -1.46 -9.88
N THR A 61 -1.77 -0.79 -10.18
CA THR A 61 -1.45 0.54 -9.66
C THR A 61 -1.32 1.51 -10.81
N GLU A 62 -1.71 2.75 -10.55
CA GLU A 62 -1.58 3.88 -11.46
C GLU A 62 -0.25 4.61 -11.20
N LEU A 63 0.19 5.37 -12.20
CA LEU A 63 1.30 6.32 -11.99
C LEU A 63 0.83 7.45 -11.07
N PRO A 64 1.63 7.85 -10.06
CA PRO A 64 1.28 8.99 -9.22
C PRO A 64 1.18 10.27 -10.08
N THR A 65 0.14 11.07 -9.85
CA THR A 65 0.03 12.40 -10.47
C THR A 65 0.91 13.40 -9.71
N GLN A 66 1.09 14.59 -10.29
CA GLN A 66 1.80 15.66 -9.60
C GLN A 66 1.16 16.03 -8.25
N ALA A 67 -0.17 15.90 -8.13
CA ALA A 67 -0.86 16.17 -6.87
C ALA A 67 -0.40 15.19 -5.77
N GLN A 68 -0.28 13.88 -6.07
CA GLN A 68 0.23 12.92 -5.09
C GLN A 68 1.71 13.13 -4.79
N LEU A 69 2.53 13.45 -5.80
CA LEU A 69 3.97 13.69 -5.61
C LEU A 69 4.27 14.92 -4.75
N ASN A 70 3.38 15.92 -4.79
CA ASN A 70 3.48 17.12 -3.97
C ASN A 70 3.04 16.90 -2.52
N VAL A 71 2.37 15.79 -2.18
CA VAL A 71 1.91 15.54 -0.79
C VAL A 71 3.08 15.31 0.17
N PRO A 72 4.02 14.37 -0.10
CA PRO A 72 5.25 14.28 0.69
C PRO A 72 6.14 15.51 0.50
N ASN A 73 5.89 16.28 -0.58
CA ASN A 73 6.61 17.48 -0.94
C ASN A 73 8.15 17.31 -0.97
N ASN A 74 8.63 16.10 -1.30
CA ASN A 74 10.06 15.80 -1.31
C ASN A 74 10.75 16.64 -2.40
N GLN A 75 11.71 17.47 -1.98
CA GLN A 75 12.34 18.49 -2.82
C GLN A 75 11.30 19.37 -3.51
N ASN A 76 10.28 19.85 -2.79
CA ASN A 76 9.21 20.69 -3.35
C ASN A 76 8.46 20.02 -4.53
N GLY A 77 8.36 18.69 -4.51
CA GLY A 77 7.68 17.91 -5.54
C GLY A 77 8.50 17.64 -6.81
N THR A 78 9.79 17.98 -6.83
CA THR A 78 10.67 17.78 -8.01
C THR A 78 11.56 16.55 -7.91
N ALA A 79 11.55 15.82 -6.79
CA ALA A 79 12.36 14.62 -6.62
C ALA A 79 12.02 13.57 -7.69
N LYS A 80 13.04 12.94 -8.30
CA LYS A 80 12.79 11.82 -9.22
C LYS A 80 12.20 10.65 -8.47
N TRP A 81 11.31 9.92 -9.13
CA TRP A 81 10.60 8.79 -8.55
C TRP A 81 10.56 7.61 -9.52
N LYS A 82 10.18 6.45 -9.01
CA LYS A 82 9.75 5.28 -9.79
C LYS A 82 8.46 4.73 -9.21
N SER A 83 7.68 4.09 -10.06
CA SER A 83 6.49 3.33 -9.70
C SER A 83 6.53 1.96 -10.38
N LYS A 84 5.65 1.06 -9.97
CA LYS A 84 5.44 -0.25 -10.59
C LYS A 84 3.97 -0.36 -10.98
N PRO A 85 3.62 -1.15 -12.01
CA PRO A 85 2.24 -1.26 -12.49
C PRO A 85 1.36 -2.21 -11.66
N ASN A 86 1.93 -2.91 -10.68
CA ASN A 86 1.18 -3.84 -9.85
C ASN A 86 1.60 -3.78 -8.37
N LEU A 87 0.62 -3.92 -7.49
CA LEU A 87 0.80 -4.20 -6.07
C LEU A 87 0.21 -5.57 -5.77
N THR A 88 0.90 -6.37 -4.96
CA THR A 88 0.43 -7.67 -4.52
C THR A 88 0.33 -7.67 -2.99
N LEU A 89 -0.88 -7.90 -2.48
CA LEU A 89 -1.15 -8.06 -1.06
C LEU A 89 -1.08 -9.54 -0.72
N ASN A 90 -0.29 -9.93 0.26
CA ASN A 90 -0.04 -11.33 0.63
C ASN A 90 -0.18 -11.51 2.15
N CYS A 91 -1.35 -11.95 2.59
CA CYS A 91 -1.60 -12.25 4.00
C CYS A 91 -1.02 -13.63 4.33
N LYS A 92 -0.13 -13.67 5.32
CA LYS A 92 0.64 -14.84 5.72
C LYS A 92 0.17 -15.36 7.08
N THR A 93 -0.71 -16.35 7.06
CA THR A 93 -1.23 -17.00 8.29
C THR A 93 -0.23 -17.95 8.94
N SER A 94 0.86 -18.30 8.25
CA SER A 94 1.93 -19.16 8.77
C SER A 94 3.09 -18.39 9.42
N GLU A 95 3.08 -17.06 9.34
CA GLU A 95 4.12 -16.19 9.89
C GLU A 95 3.63 -15.53 11.19
N SER A 96 4.47 -14.73 11.84
CA SER A 96 4.07 -13.97 13.03
C SER A 96 2.95 -12.97 12.71
N GLU A 97 2.11 -12.63 13.69
CA GLU A 97 1.01 -11.67 13.49
C GLU A 97 1.52 -10.28 13.11
N ASN A 98 2.73 -9.94 13.57
CA ASN A 98 3.47 -8.72 13.23
C ASN A 98 4.34 -8.81 11.98
N HIS A 99 4.29 -9.92 11.24
CA HIS A 99 5.07 -10.09 10.02
C HIS A 99 4.80 -8.95 9.05
N TRP A 100 5.86 -8.35 8.52
CA TRP A 100 5.77 -7.28 7.54
C TRP A 100 7.01 -7.31 6.64
N LEU A 101 6.82 -7.31 5.33
CA LEU A 101 7.91 -7.38 4.37
C LEU A 101 7.48 -6.78 3.03
N ILE A 102 8.31 -5.92 2.46
CA ILE A 102 8.08 -5.35 1.13
C ILE A 102 9.12 -5.91 0.18
N LYS A 103 8.66 -6.57 -0.89
CA LYS A 103 9.53 -7.08 -1.96
C LYS A 103 9.30 -6.28 -3.23
N GLU A 104 10.35 -5.63 -3.73
CA GLU A 104 10.33 -5.11 -5.09
C GLU A 104 10.48 -6.26 -6.08
N LEU A 105 9.57 -6.33 -7.05
CA LEU A 105 9.58 -7.28 -8.16
C LEU A 105 9.79 -6.53 -9.48
N ASN A 106 10.09 -7.25 -10.56
CA ASN A 106 10.30 -6.63 -11.88
C ASN A 106 9.12 -5.72 -12.27
N ASN A 107 7.90 -6.26 -12.24
CA ASN A 107 6.67 -5.58 -12.66
C ASN A 107 5.71 -5.29 -11.51
N GLY A 108 6.20 -5.17 -10.27
CA GLY A 108 5.31 -4.94 -9.14
C GLY A 108 6.04 -4.78 -7.83
N ILE A 109 5.27 -4.57 -6.78
CA ILE A 109 5.70 -4.75 -5.40
C ILE A 109 4.81 -5.79 -4.73
N GLU A 110 5.36 -6.56 -3.81
CA GLU A 110 4.60 -7.46 -2.94
C GLU A 110 4.76 -7.00 -1.50
N ILE A 111 3.64 -6.77 -0.83
CA ILE A 111 3.58 -6.53 0.61
C ILE A 111 3.09 -7.82 1.26
N GLN A 112 3.94 -8.43 2.07
CA GLN A 112 3.58 -9.57 2.89
C GLN A 112 3.29 -9.10 4.30
N PHE A 113 2.22 -9.59 4.90
CA PHE A 113 1.81 -9.15 6.23
C PHE A 113 1.11 -10.24 7.04
N GLY A 114 1.30 -10.19 8.35
CA GLY A 114 0.55 -10.97 9.34
C GLY A 114 -0.78 -10.30 9.73
N LYS A 115 -1.49 -10.89 10.68
CA LYS A 115 -2.84 -10.49 11.08
C LYS A 115 -2.93 -9.10 11.75
N GLU A 116 -1.99 -8.76 12.62
CA GLU A 116 -1.95 -7.43 13.26
C GLU A 116 -1.62 -6.36 12.22
N LYS A 117 -0.65 -6.62 11.34
CA LYS A 117 -0.27 -5.71 10.24
C LYS A 117 -1.35 -5.56 9.18
N LEU A 118 -2.18 -6.58 8.95
CA LEU A 118 -3.40 -6.46 8.13
C LEU A 118 -4.32 -5.38 8.71
N THR A 119 -4.53 -5.41 10.03
CA THR A 119 -5.40 -4.45 10.73
C THR A 119 -4.83 -3.02 10.64
N GLU A 120 -3.52 -2.86 10.84
CA GLU A 120 -2.84 -1.57 10.62
C GLU A 120 -3.01 -1.06 9.19
N LEU A 121 -2.77 -1.92 8.19
CA LEU A 121 -2.89 -1.59 6.77
C LEU A 121 -4.33 -1.18 6.42
N GLN A 122 -5.32 -1.90 6.96
CA GLN A 122 -6.73 -1.58 6.76
C GLN A 122 -7.09 -0.23 7.37
N ASN A 123 -6.66 0.04 8.60
CA ASN A 123 -6.87 1.32 9.26
C ASN A 123 -6.23 2.48 8.48
N ALA A 124 -5.01 2.25 7.97
CA ALA A 124 -4.30 3.22 7.15
C ALA A 124 -5.06 3.56 5.86
N ILE A 125 -5.50 2.54 5.11
CA ILE A 125 -6.26 2.69 3.87
C ILE A 125 -7.61 3.40 4.10
N ASN A 126 -8.30 3.07 5.19
CA ASN A 126 -9.57 3.70 5.56
C ASN A 126 -9.41 5.14 6.07
N GLY A 127 -8.20 5.50 6.53
CA GLY A 127 -7.85 6.84 6.96
C GLY A 127 -7.60 7.81 5.80
N ILE A 128 -7.06 7.34 4.68
CA ILE A 128 -6.65 8.20 3.55
C ILE A 128 -7.77 9.14 3.07
N PRO A 129 -9.01 8.67 2.78
CA PRO A 129 -10.07 9.56 2.31
C PRO A 129 -10.59 10.54 3.38
N LYS A 130 -10.22 10.33 4.65
CA LYS A 130 -10.55 11.21 5.77
C LYS A 130 -9.47 12.27 6.02
N GLY A 131 -8.41 12.28 5.19
CA GLY A 131 -7.26 13.17 5.35
C GLY A 131 -6.17 12.62 6.26
N ASN A 132 -6.25 11.36 6.72
CA ASN A 132 -5.19 10.77 7.51
C ASN A 132 -4.03 10.31 6.61
N GLY A 133 -2.82 10.67 6.98
CA GLY A 133 -1.57 10.32 6.31
C GLY A 133 -0.39 10.83 7.13
N ASP A 134 0.81 10.88 6.52
CA ASP A 134 2.06 11.26 7.18
C ASP A 134 2.45 10.32 8.34
N PHE A 135 2.30 9.03 8.09
CA PHE A 135 2.79 7.96 8.93
C PHE A 135 3.22 6.79 8.06
N ALA A 136 3.86 5.78 8.66
CA ALA A 136 4.30 4.60 7.96
C ALA A 136 4.02 3.31 8.74
N ILE A 137 3.92 2.20 8.00
CA ILE A 137 4.00 0.85 8.55
C ILE A 137 5.38 0.28 8.19
N SER A 138 6.05 -0.35 9.16
CA SER A 138 7.35 -1.01 8.99
C SER A 138 7.56 -2.15 9.98
N ASP A 139 8.66 -2.89 9.81
CA ASP A 139 9.16 -3.96 10.70
C ASP A 139 10.49 -3.58 11.40
N GLN A 140 10.78 -2.28 11.53
CA GLN A 140 12.07 -1.71 11.96
C GLN A 140 13.21 -1.75 10.92
N ASN A 141 13.04 -2.43 9.78
CA ASN A 141 13.96 -2.32 8.66
C ASN A 141 13.57 -1.16 7.74
N GLU A 142 14.53 -0.29 7.42
CA GLU A 142 14.33 0.87 6.54
C GLU A 142 13.88 0.49 5.11
N GLU A 143 14.22 -0.72 4.65
CA GLU A 143 13.83 -1.24 3.34
C GLU A 143 12.34 -1.67 3.28
N ASN A 144 11.71 -1.85 4.44
CA ASN A 144 10.34 -2.36 4.58
C ASN A 144 9.37 -1.27 5.03
N ILE A 145 9.68 0.00 4.79
CA ILE A 145 8.79 1.11 5.14
C ILE A 145 7.77 1.36 4.03
N LEU A 146 6.49 1.43 4.40
CA LEU A 146 5.40 1.95 3.55
C LEU A 146 4.79 3.21 4.17
N TYR A 147 5.06 4.35 3.56
CA TYR A 147 4.48 5.65 3.91
C TYR A 147 3.08 5.79 3.34
N PHE A 148 2.15 6.28 4.15
CA PHE A 148 0.77 6.55 3.77
C PHE A 148 0.53 8.06 3.70
N TRP A 149 -0.06 8.50 2.61
CA TRP A 149 -0.32 9.92 2.35
C TRP A 149 -1.81 10.14 2.10
N TRP A 150 -2.36 11.25 2.59
CA TRP A 150 -3.70 11.66 2.20
C TRP A 150 -3.76 11.88 0.69
N ASN A 151 -4.95 11.73 0.11
CA ASN A 151 -5.15 11.95 -1.31
C ASN A 151 -5.86 13.29 -1.54
N LEU A 152 -5.35 14.08 -2.48
CA LEU A 152 -5.92 15.37 -2.88
C LEU A 152 -6.83 15.26 -4.12
N GLU A 153 -6.93 14.08 -4.75
CA GLU A 153 -7.93 13.84 -5.80
C GLU A 153 -9.35 13.82 -5.20
N LYS A 154 -10.24 14.62 -5.81
CA LYS A 154 -11.67 14.70 -5.47
C LYS A 154 -12.47 13.66 -6.23
#